data_AF-A0A3D4Q399-F1
#
_entry.id   AF-A0A3D4Q399-F1
#
_cell.length_a   1.000
_cell.length_b   1.000
_cell.length_c   1.000
_cell.angle_alpha   90.00
_cell.angle_beta   90.00
_cell.angle_gamma   90.00
#
_symmetry.space_group_name_H-M   'P 1'
#
loop_
_entity.id
_entity.type
_entity.pdbx_description
1 polymer ?
#
loop_
_entity_poly.entity_id
_entity_poly.type
_entity_poly.pdbx_seq_one_letter_code
_entity_poly.pdbx_strand_id
1 'polypeptide(L)'
;MKLKARSMSRVTKSSGGRRWWSLGGRVKPSRARSAFMILAFTISIWSCSKIPARKALINIVTPPGIKRGSLNWRVMMNFKSSLLRMRQRAFTLIEMLVVLIIVSLIVTLIVQGFGYTLGLYQRVVKSQNNAYQEVLVYHWFTSSLQSQVAMRPDDRALEGDSVQLSTYSFQPLLAKQGVKTLIRWELQVQAGELVLGYTEGQTRFPVQRWPRATGQFEYLDDQGKWLRNWPAEKTDSNPLPKAIRLLVNSGRDSFNYVVKVETRQRAEVTSDELMYGRD
;
A
#
# COMPACT_ATOMS: atom_id res chain seq x y z
N MET A 1 -59.65 28.99 14.13
CA MET A 1 -59.86 28.43 12.77
C MET A 1 -59.30 27.01 12.75
N LYS A 2 -60.18 26.01 12.69
CA LYS A 2 -59.85 24.57 12.67
C LYS A 2 -59.66 24.14 11.22
N LEU A 3 -58.54 23.50 10.87
CA LEU A 3 -58.51 22.52 9.79
C LEU A 3 -57.59 21.36 10.17
N LYS A 4 -58.24 20.22 10.36
CA LYS A 4 -57.72 18.91 10.75
C LYS A 4 -57.68 18.08 9.47
N ALA A 5 -56.50 17.78 8.96
CA ALA A 5 -56.33 16.86 7.83
C ALA A 5 -55.71 15.55 8.35
N ARG A 6 -56.44 14.47 8.10
CA ARG A 6 -56.26 13.10 8.57
C ARG A 6 -55.96 12.24 7.35
N SER A 7 -55.27 11.12 7.55
CA SER A 7 -55.17 9.95 6.66
C SER A 7 -54.09 10.04 5.56
N MET A 8 -53.15 9.09 5.50
CA MET A 8 -53.40 7.75 4.95
C MET A 8 -52.13 6.87 5.08
N SER A 9 -52.21 5.87 5.95
CA SER A 9 -51.23 4.77 6.06
C SER A 9 -51.40 3.80 4.90
N ARG A 10 -50.33 3.47 4.17
CA ARG A 10 -50.33 2.36 3.22
C ARG A 10 -49.21 1.38 3.60
N VAL A 11 -49.61 0.34 4.33
CA VAL A 11 -48.82 -0.87 4.60
C VAL A 11 -48.89 -1.75 3.37
N THR A 12 -47.75 -2.03 2.72
CA THR A 12 -47.64 -3.10 1.74
C THR A 12 -46.75 -4.20 2.30
N LYS A 13 -47.41 -5.26 2.74
CA LYS A 13 -46.84 -6.56 3.08
C LYS A 13 -46.61 -7.29 1.74
N SER A 14 -45.37 -7.61 1.38
CA SER A 14 -45.07 -8.53 0.29
C SER A 14 -44.20 -9.67 0.81
N SER A 15 -44.89 -10.74 1.17
CA SER A 15 -44.37 -12.10 1.33
C SER A 15 -44.06 -12.68 -0.05
N GLY A 16 -42.83 -13.10 -0.27
CA GLY A 16 -42.42 -13.74 -1.53
C GLY A 16 -41.19 -14.60 -1.35
N GLY A 17 -41.36 -15.75 -0.70
CA GLY A 17 -40.34 -16.78 -0.65
C GLY A 17 -40.04 -17.31 -2.06
N ARG A 18 -38.76 -17.56 -2.34
CA ARG A 18 -38.34 -18.57 -3.31
C ARG A 18 -37.01 -19.17 -2.88
N ARG A 19 -37.11 -20.40 -2.38
CA ARG A 19 -36.01 -21.37 -2.27
C ARG A 19 -35.45 -21.57 -3.68
N TRP A 20 -34.14 -21.47 -3.84
CA TRP A 20 -33.43 -22.06 -4.97
C TRP A 20 -32.43 -23.07 -4.43
N TRP A 21 -32.62 -24.29 -4.87
CA TRP A 21 -31.76 -25.44 -4.64
C TRP A 21 -30.51 -25.37 -5.50
N SER A 22 -29.48 -26.01 -4.96
CA SER A 22 -28.26 -26.57 -5.55
C SER A 22 -28.07 -26.47 -7.07
N LEU A 23 -26.85 -26.09 -7.47
CA LEU A 23 -26.06 -26.88 -8.41
C LEU A 23 -24.59 -26.78 -8.00
N GLY A 24 -24.10 -27.85 -7.38
CA GLY A 24 -22.69 -28.03 -7.05
C GLY A 24 -21.88 -28.30 -8.32
N GLY A 25 -21.19 -27.26 -8.81
CA GLY A 25 -20.13 -27.40 -9.81
C GLY A 25 -18.85 -27.90 -9.13
N ARG A 26 -18.69 -29.21 -9.04
CA ARG A 26 -17.45 -29.88 -8.59
C ARG A 26 -16.38 -29.68 -9.67
N VAL A 27 -15.59 -28.62 -9.56
CA VAL A 27 -14.43 -28.36 -10.44
C VAL A 27 -13.36 -29.41 -10.14
N LYS A 28 -13.10 -30.31 -11.11
CA LYS A 28 -11.98 -31.25 -11.08
C LYS A 28 -10.66 -30.47 -11.10
N PRO A 29 -9.74 -30.66 -10.15
CA PRO A 29 -8.37 -30.16 -10.31
C PRO A 29 -7.65 -31.03 -11.35
N SER A 30 -7.29 -30.44 -12.48
CA SER A 30 -6.40 -31.05 -13.47
C SER A 30 -5.00 -31.18 -12.88
N ARG A 31 -4.75 -32.29 -12.18
CA ARG A 31 -3.40 -32.80 -11.91
C ARG A 31 -2.86 -33.39 -13.22
N ALA A 32 -2.18 -32.58 -14.01
CA ALA A 32 -1.29 -33.07 -15.05
C ALA A 32 -0.22 -32.02 -15.32
N ARG A 33 1.04 -32.47 -15.21
CA ARG A 33 2.32 -31.81 -15.56
C ARG A 33 3.16 -31.36 -14.36
N SER A 34 3.62 -32.36 -13.60
CA SER A 34 4.84 -32.28 -12.81
C SER A 34 5.66 -33.54 -13.07
N ALA A 35 6.25 -33.62 -14.27
CA ALA A 35 7.27 -34.60 -14.63
C ALA A 35 7.80 -34.22 -16.02
N PHE A 36 8.78 -33.32 -16.09
CA PHE A 36 9.75 -33.14 -17.19
C PHE A 36 10.52 -31.84 -16.96
N MET A 37 11.38 -31.77 -15.92
CA MET A 37 12.31 -30.64 -15.80
C MET A 37 13.52 -30.95 -14.89
N ILE A 38 14.10 -32.15 -14.97
CA ILE A 38 15.32 -32.49 -14.19
C ILE A 38 16.51 -32.93 -15.09
N LEU A 39 16.36 -33.04 -16.41
CA LEU A 39 17.42 -33.60 -17.27
C LEU A 39 18.06 -32.63 -18.30
N ALA A 40 17.98 -31.31 -18.07
CA ALA A 40 18.58 -30.32 -18.98
C ALA A 40 19.45 -29.28 -18.27
N PHE A 41 20.32 -29.72 -17.33
CA PHE A 41 21.23 -28.82 -16.61
C PHE A 41 22.71 -29.16 -16.77
N THR A 42 23.12 -29.75 -17.90
CA THR A 42 24.54 -30.08 -18.15
C THR A 42 25.17 -29.50 -19.42
N ILE A 43 24.46 -28.73 -20.26
CA ILE A 43 25.09 -28.08 -21.44
C ILE A 43 24.46 -26.70 -21.72
N SER A 44 24.78 -25.68 -20.93
CA SER A 44 24.53 -24.26 -21.28
C SER A 44 25.37 -23.29 -20.43
N ILE A 45 26.69 -23.47 -20.43
CA ILE A 45 27.64 -22.47 -19.89
C ILE A 45 28.41 -21.75 -21.02
N TRP A 46 28.13 -22.03 -22.31
CA TRP A 46 28.94 -21.49 -23.41
C TRP A 46 28.19 -20.71 -24.50
N SER A 47 27.09 -20.04 -24.16
CA SER A 47 26.46 -19.08 -25.09
C SER A 47 25.81 -17.91 -24.36
N CYS A 48 26.63 -16.97 -23.90
CA CYS A 48 26.17 -15.65 -23.51
C CYS A 48 27.21 -14.59 -23.90
N SER A 49 27.58 -14.56 -25.19
CA SER A 49 28.27 -13.42 -25.80
C SER A 49 27.31 -12.68 -26.71
N LYS A 50 26.74 -11.59 -26.20
CA LYS A 50 26.29 -10.36 -26.91
C LYS A 50 25.31 -9.61 -26.02
N ILE A 51 25.85 -8.89 -25.05
CA ILE A 51 25.15 -7.75 -24.44
C ILE A 51 25.57 -6.52 -25.25
N PRO A 52 24.67 -5.84 -25.96
CA PRO A 52 24.98 -4.58 -26.63
C PRO A 52 25.24 -3.50 -25.57
N ALA A 53 26.41 -2.88 -25.65
CA ALA A 53 26.82 -1.77 -24.81
C ALA A 53 25.91 -0.56 -25.03
N ARG A 54 24.85 -0.41 -24.22
CA ARG A 54 24.16 0.87 -24.06
C ARG A 54 24.96 1.74 -23.10
N LYS A 55 25.54 2.81 -23.63
CA LYS A 55 26.10 3.94 -22.88
C LYS A 55 24.98 4.61 -22.06
N ALA A 56 24.78 4.15 -20.83
CA ALA A 56 24.06 4.91 -19.82
C ALA A 56 25.05 5.86 -19.15
N LEU A 57 24.98 7.15 -19.50
CA LEU A 57 25.67 8.23 -18.80
C LEU A 57 25.04 8.36 -17.41
N ILE A 58 25.60 7.66 -16.44
CA ILE A 58 25.31 7.86 -15.02
C ILE A 58 26.20 9.03 -14.57
N ASN A 59 25.59 10.20 -14.40
CA ASN A 59 26.19 11.32 -13.67
C ASN A 59 26.24 10.93 -12.19
N ILE A 60 27.35 10.32 -11.77
CA ILE A 60 27.64 10.04 -10.37
C ILE A 60 28.03 11.37 -9.72
N VAL A 61 27.13 11.93 -8.92
CA VAL A 61 27.43 13.01 -7.97
C VAL A 61 28.43 12.44 -6.95
N THR A 62 29.68 12.89 -7.04
CA THR A 62 30.74 12.52 -6.10
C THR A 62 30.58 13.32 -4.79
N PRO A 63 30.59 12.68 -3.62
CA PRO A 63 30.66 13.39 -2.36
C PRO A 63 32.04 14.07 -2.21
N PRO A 64 32.11 15.35 -1.80
CA PRO A 64 33.38 16.01 -1.54
C PRO A 64 33.99 15.52 -0.22
N GLY A 65 35.26 15.11 -0.23
CA GLY A 65 36.05 15.08 1.01
C GLY A 65 36.94 13.87 1.30
N ILE A 66 37.08 12.87 0.42
CA ILE A 66 38.01 11.76 0.68
C ILE A 66 39.38 12.08 0.07
N LYS A 67 40.31 12.51 0.92
CA LYS A 67 41.73 12.69 0.58
C LYS A 67 42.29 11.38 0.04
N ARG A 68 42.68 11.41 -1.23
CA ARG A 68 43.26 10.31 -2.00
C ARG A 68 44.67 10.04 -1.48
N GLY A 69 44.78 9.21 -0.44
CA GLY A 69 46.05 8.62 -0.01
C GLY A 69 46.62 7.79 -1.16
N SER A 70 47.81 8.13 -1.62
CA SER A 70 48.53 7.41 -2.67
C SER A 70 48.89 6.01 -2.18
N LEU A 71 47.99 5.05 -2.36
CA LEU A 71 48.29 3.65 -2.12
C LEU A 71 49.17 3.14 -3.26
N ASN A 72 50.40 2.82 -2.90
CA ASN A 72 51.47 2.34 -3.75
C ASN A 72 51.11 0.93 -4.27
N TRP A 73 50.45 0.86 -5.44
CA TRP A 73 50.01 -0.38 -6.09
C TRP A 73 51.14 -1.34 -6.49
N ARG A 74 52.40 -0.97 -6.25
CA ARG A 74 53.59 -1.71 -6.70
C ARG A 74 53.96 -2.90 -5.80
N VAL A 75 53.26 -3.14 -4.69
CA VAL A 75 53.62 -4.18 -3.71
C VAL A 75 52.75 -5.44 -3.78
N MET A 76 51.61 -5.45 -4.49
CA MET A 76 50.66 -6.59 -4.44
C MET A 76 50.63 -7.52 -5.67
N MET A 77 51.57 -7.38 -6.62
CA MET A 77 51.75 -8.33 -7.73
C MET A 77 53.03 -9.14 -7.62
N ASN A 78 53.40 -9.55 -6.40
CA ASN A 78 54.44 -10.54 -6.16
C ASN A 78 53.88 -11.76 -5.39
N PHE A 79 52.68 -12.21 -5.77
CA PHE A 79 52.27 -13.59 -5.46
C PHE A 79 53.06 -14.52 -6.39
N LYS A 80 54.31 -14.73 -5.98
CA LYS A 80 55.31 -15.65 -6.52
C LYS A 80 54.65 -16.91 -7.07
N SER A 81 54.82 -17.06 -8.38
CA SER A 81 54.82 -18.30 -9.15
C SER A 81 55.95 -19.24 -8.68
N SER A 82 55.98 -19.60 -7.40
CA SER A 82 56.92 -20.55 -6.81
C SER A 82 56.23 -21.87 -6.44
N LEU A 83 55.49 -22.43 -7.40
CA LEU A 83 54.80 -23.74 -7.26
C LEU A 83 55.20 -24.75 -8.34
N LEU A 84 56.31 -24.54 -9.07
CA LEU A 84 56.77 -25.46 -10.11
C LEU A 84 58.20 -25.93 -9.87
N ARG A 85 58.47 -26.47 -8.68
CA ARG A 85 59.60 -27.39 -8.48
C ARG A 85 59.37 -28.30 -7.27
N MET A 86 58.34 -29.14 -7.32
CA MET A 86 58.22 -30.30 -6.44
C MET A 86 58.33 -31.58 -7.26
N ARG A 87 59.47 -32.25 -7.08
CA ARG A 87 59.60 -33.68 -6.78
C ARG A 87 58.34 -34.47 -7.16
N GLN A 88 58.38 -35.13 -8.31
CA GLN A 88 57.40 -36.10 -8.79
C GLN A 88 57.35 -37.30 -7.83
N ARG A 89 56.79 -37.11 -6.63
CA ARG A 89 56.11 -38.21 -5.96
C ARG A 89 54.85 -38.41 -6.77
N ALA A 90 54.61 -39.64 -7.19
CA ALA A 90 53.33 -40.09 -7.73
C ALA A 90 52.25 -39.86 -6.66
N PHE A 91 51.83 -38.60 -6.50
CA PHE A 91 50.55 -38.21 -5.94
C PHE A 91 49.56 -38.79 -6.93
N THR A 92 49.10 -39.98 -6.57
CA THR A 92 48.34 -40.89 -7.41
C THR A 92 47.16 -40.13 -8.02
N LEU A 93 46.89 -40.38 -9.31
CA LEU A 93 45.78 -39.79 -10.08
C LEU A 93 44.45 -39.77 -9.30
N ILE A 94 44.25 -40.76 -8.42
CA ILE A 94 43.11 -40.89 -7.51
C ILE A 94 43.01 -39.76 -6.46
N GLU A 95 44.13 -39.22 -5.97
CA GLU A 95 44.13 -38.18 -4.94
C GLU A 95 43.64 -36.84 -5.49
N MET A 96 44.10 -36.47 -6.68
CA MET A 96 43.59 -35.28 -7.39
C MET A 96 42.12 -35.45 -7.79
N LEU A 97 41.70 -36.67 -8.14
CA LEU A 97 40.30 -36.97 -8.46
C LEU A 97 39.39 -36.77 -7.23
N VAL A 98 39.79 -37.27 -6.05
CA VAL A 98 39.02 -37.10 -4.81
C VAL A 98 38.89 -35.63 -4.44
N VAL A 99 39.97 -34.84 -4.57
CA VAL A 99 39.94 -33.40 -4.29
C VAL A 99 38.93 -32.69 -5.20
N LEU A 100 38.90 -33.01 -6.50
CA LEU A 100 37.94 -32.40 -7.43
C LEU A 100 36.49 -32.74 -7.09
N ILE A 101 36.22 -33.99 -6.65
CA ILE A 101 34.89 -34.39 -6.19
C ILE A 101 34.48 -33.58 -4.96
N ILE A 102 35.36 -33.49 -3.95
CA ILE A 102 35.07 -32.73 -2.72
C ILE A 102 34.81 -31.25 -3.04
N VAL A 103 35.64 -30.63 -3.89
CA VAL A 103 35.47 -29.23 -4.28
C VAL A 103 34.14 -29.02 -5.03
N SER A 104 33.78 -29.90 -5.96
CA SER A 104 32.50 -29.80 -6.69
C SER A 104 31.27 -29.94 -5.79
N LEU A 105 31.34 -30.80 -4.77
CA LEU A 105 30.30 -30.94 -3.74
C LEU A 105 30.17 -29.66 -2.92
N ILE A 106 31.28 -29.07 -2.49
CA ILE A 106 31.29 -27.81 -1.73
C ILE A 106 30.69 -26.67 -2.56
N VAL A 107 31.12 -26.51 -3.82
CA VAL A 107 30.59 -25.46 -4.71
C VAL A 107 29.08 -25.64 -4.90
N THR A 108 28.61 -26.87 -5.06
CA THR A 108 27.17 -27.17 -5.21
C THR A 108 26.39 -26.78 -3.96
N LEU A 109 26.89 -27.10 -2.77
CA LEU A 109 26.26 -26.69 -1.50
C LEU A 109 26.21 -25.17 -1.34
N ILE A 110 27.27 -24.46 -1.75
CA ILE A 110 27.29 -22.99 -1.72
C ILE A 110 26.23 -22.40 -2.66
N VAL A 111 26.13 -22.90 -3.88
CA VAL A 111 25.14 -22.42 -4.87
C VAL A 111 23.72 -22.69 -4.37
N GLN A 112 23.46 -23.85 -3.78
CA GLN A 112 22.17 -24.17 -3.17
C GLN A 112 21.84 -23.24 -1.98
N GLY A 113 22.80 -23.00 -1.09
CA GLY A 113 22.64 -22.09 0.04
C GLY A 113 22.36 -20.64 -0.39
N PHE A 114 22.99 -20.20 -1.48
CA PHE A 114 22.77 -18.87 -2.04
C PHE A 114 21.34 -18.73 -2.60
N GLY A 115 20.84 -19.74 -3.32
CA GLY A 115 19.48 -19.74 -3.85
C GLY A 115 18.41 -19.64 -2.75
N TYR A 116 18.62 -20.35 -1.63
CA TYR A 116 17.71 -20.27 -0.47
C TYR A 116 17.70 -18.87 0.16
N THR A 117 18.88 -18.29 0.37
CA THR A 117 19.01 -16.94 0.95
C THR A 117 18.36 -15.88 0.09
N LEU A 118 18.54 -15.95 -1.24
CA LEU A 118 17.93 -15.01 -2.17
C LEU A 118 16.38 -15.12 -2.19
N GLY A 119 15.86 -16.35 -2.11
CA GLY A 119 14.42 -16.59 -2.03
C GLY A 119 13.79 -16.03 -0.76
N LEU A 120 14.46 -16.17 0.39
CA LEU A 120 14.01 -15.55 1.65
C LEU A 120 14.04 -14.02 1.57
N TYR A 121 15.13 -13.45 1.03
CA TYR A 121 15.26 -12.00 0.86
C TYR A 121 14.11 -11.42 0.03
N GLN A 122 13.78 -12.04 -1.11
CA GLN A 122 12.67 -11.59 -1.94
C GLN A 122 11.31 -11.63 -1.22
N ARG A 123 11.06 -12.65 -0.40
CA ARG A 123 9.84 -12.74 0.42
C ARG A 123 9.76 -11.64 1.46
N VAL A 124 10.87 -11.36 2.15
CA VAL A 124 10.95 -10.29 3.15
C VAL A 124 10.72 -8.93 2.49
N VAL A 125 11.39 -8.63 1.38
CA VAL A 125 11.21 -7.37 0.65
C VAL A 125 9.77 -7.20 0.20
N LYS A 126 9.13 -8.24 -0.34
CA LYS A 126 7.71 -8.19 -0.73
C LYS A 126 6.81 -7.94 0.48
N SER A 127 7.07 -8.61 1.60
CA SER A 127 6.31 -8.43 2.84
C SER A 127 6.47 -7.01 3.41
N GLN A 128 7.68 -6.47 3.39
CA GLN A 128 7.96 -5.10 3.84
C GLN A 128 7.26 -4.08 2.95
N ASN A 129 7.34 -4.25 1.63
CA ASN A 129 6.69 -3.32 0.70
C ASN A 129 5.17 -3.26 0.92
N ASN A 130 4.52 -4.41 1.16
CA ASN A 130 3.10 -4.45 1.49
C ASN A 130 2.79 -3.73 2.81
N ALA A 131 3.59 -3.97 3.86
CA ALA A 131 3.41 -3.30 5.15
C ALA A 131 3.62 -1.77 5.05
N TYR A 132 4.60 -1.32 4.28
CA TYR A 132 4.83 0.11 4.06
C TYR A 132 3.66 0.78 3.33
N GLN A 133 3.08 0.12 2.34
CA GLN A 133 1.91 0.65 1.64
C GLN A 133 0.73 0.84 2.61
N GLU A 134 0.45 -0.13 3.48
CA GLU A 134 -0.62 -0.01 4.48
C GLU A 134 -0.41 1.17 5.45
N VAL A 135 0.82 1.37 5.90
CA VAL A 135 1.18 2.50 6.78
C VAL A 135 1.01 3.85 6.07
N LEU A 136 1.42 3.95 4.80
CA LEU A 136 1.26 5.18 4.02
C LEU A 136 -0.21 5.54 3.80
N VAL A 137 -1.04 4.54 3.47
CA VAL A 137 -2.48 4.73 3.28
C VAL A 137 -3.12 5.24 4.58
N TYR A 138 -2.80 4.60 5.71
CA TYR A 138 -3.28 5.06 7.01
C TYR A 138 -2.84 6.50 7.31
N HIS A 139 -1.55 6.80 7.14
CA HIS A 139 -1.01 8.13 7.42
C HIS A 139 -1.65 9.21 6.54
N TRP A 140 -1.78 8.99 5.23
CA TRP A 140 -2.43 9.93 4.32
C TRP A 140 -3.92 10.12 4.63
N PHE A 141 -4.62 9.04 4.96
CA PHE A 141 -6.01 9.10 5.37
C PHE A 141 -6.18 9.89 6.68
N THR A 142 -5.36 9.60 7.69
CA THR A 142 -5.43 10.29 8.98
C THR A 142 -5.01 11.75 8.87
N SER A 143 -3.90 12.08 8.21
CA SER A 143 -3.38 13.45 8.16
C SER A 143 -4.32 14.40 7.40
N SER A 144 -4.89 13.91 6.29
CA SER A 144 -5.82 14.72 5.49
C SER A 144 -7.14 14.98 6.22
N LEU A 145 -7.60 14.05 7.06
CA LEU A 145 -8.84 14.16 7.83
C LEU A 145 -8.67 14.73 9.24
N GLN A 146 -7.48 14.77 9.83
CA GLN A 146 -7.28 15.37 11.15
C GLN A 146 -7.36 16.90 11.12
N SER A 147 -7.01 17.51 10.00
CA SER A 147 -6.96 18.98 9.83
C SER A 147 -8.24 19.56 9.19
N GLN A 148 -9.38 18.95 9.50
CA GLN A 148 -10.69 19.41 9.03
C GLN A 148 -11.05 20.77 9.62
N VAL A 149 -11.73 21.58 8.81
CA VAL A 149 -12.18 22.91 9.19
C VAL A 149 -13.68 22.89 9.35
N ALA A 150 -14.17 23.16 10.57
CA ALA A 150 -15.57 23.45 10.77
C ALA A 150 -15.89 24.75 10.03
N MET A 151 -16.76 24.68 9.03
CA MET A 151 -17.22 25.84 8.28
C MET A 151 -18.52 26.37 8.90
N ARG A 152 -18.93 27.60 8.55
CA ARG A 152 -20.20 28.18 9.01
C ARG A 152 -21.38 27.25 8.64
N PRO A 153 -22.53 27.31 9.32
CA PRO A 153 -23.68 26.46 9.02
C PRO A 153 -24.11 26.45 7.54
N ASP A 154 -23.95 27.58 6.85
CA ASP A 154 -24.27 27.72 5.42
C ASP A 154 -23.20 27.11 4.49
N ASP A 155 -21.99 26.93 5.02
CA ASP A 155 -20.85 26.39 4.34
C ASP A 155 -20.70 24.90 4.68
N ARG A 156 -20.75 24.04 3.67
CA ARG A 156 -20.65 22.59 3.85
C ARG A 156 -19.31 22.20 4.49
N ALA A 157 -19.33 21.79 5.76
CA ALA A 157 -18.12 21.42 6.50
C ALA A 157 -17.59 20.05 6.05
N LEU A 158 -18.28 18.98 6.47
CA LEU A 158 -18.06 17.62 6.02
C LEU A 158 -19.39 17.07 5.51
N GLU A 159 -19.36 16.46 4.33
CA GLU A 159 -20.47 15.72 3.75
C GLU A 159 -19.98 14.36 3.28
N GLY A 160 -20.75 13.31 3.49
CA GLY A 160 -20.40 12.00 2.98
C GLY A 160 -21.46 10.94 3.22
N ASP A 161 -21.31 9.86 2.46
CA ASP A 161 -22.11 8.64 2.52
C ASP A 161 -21.19 7.44 2.76
N SER A 162 -21.73 6.23 2.66
CA SER A 162 -20.94 5.01 2.87
C SER A 162 -19.82 4.80 1.85
N VAL A 163 -19.82 5.50 0.72
CA VAL A 163 -18.92 5.27 -0.42
C VAL A 163 -17.99 6.45 -0.64
N GLN A 164 -18.38 7.67 -0.30
CA GLN A 164 -17.58 8.88 -0.51
C GLN A 164 -17.72 9.85 0.66
N LEU A 165 -16.68 10.63 0.90
CA LEU A 165 -16.70 11.76 1.82
C LEU A 165 -15.95 12.94 1.20
N SER A 166 -16.43 14.15 1.44
CA SER A 166 -15.79 15.40 1.06
C SER A 166 -15.74 16.36 2.23
N THR A 167 -14.59 17.02 2.38
CA THR A 167 -14.35 17.99 3.45
C THR A 167 -13.30 18.99 3.02
N TYR A 168 -13.25 20.13 3.68
CA TYR A 168 -12.10 21.04 3.60
C TYR A 168 -11.00 20.59 4.57
N SER A 169 -9.75 20.64 4.12
CA SER A 169 -8.56 20.29 4.90
C SER A 169 -7.48 21.36 4.73
N PHE A 170 -6.70 21.59 5.78
CA PHE A 170 -5.47 22.39 5.74
C PHE A 170 -4.22 21.54 5.50
N GLN A 171 -4.33 20.22 5.47
CA GLN A 171 -3.23 19.31 5.13
C GLN A 171 -3.63 18.43 3.94
N PRO A 172 -3.88 19.05 2.76
CA PRO A 172 -4.05 18.29 1.53
C PRO A 172 -2.78 17.49 1.21
N LEU A 173 -2.94 16.42 0.42
CA LEU A 173 -1.82 15.57 0.01
C LEU A 173 -0.98 16.20 -1.10
N LEU A 174 -1.58 16.99 -2.00
CA LEU A 174 -0.89 17.58 -3.16
C LEU A 174 -0.63 19.08 -3.01
N ALA A 175 -1.61 19.85 -2.55
CA ALA A 175 -1.48 21.29 -2.39
C ALA A 175 -0.60 21.66 -1.20
N LYS A 176 -0.22 22.94 -1.15
CA LYS A 176 0.59 23.49 -0.07
C LYS A 176 -0.17 23.38 1.27
N GLN A 177 0.48 22.82 2.28
CA GLN A 177 -0.05 22.77 3.64
C GLN A 177 -0.38 24.18 4.16
N GLY A 178 -1.46 24.27 4.94
CA GLY A 178 -2.00 25.53 5.48
C GLY A 178 -2.97 26.25 4.54
N VAL A 179 -3.10 25.82 3.28
CA VAL A 179 -4.13 26.33 2.36
C VAL A 179 -5.41 25.51 2.53
N LYS A 180 -6.55 26.18 2.64
CA LYS A 180 -7.86 25.53 2.70
C LYS A 180 -8.15 24.90 1.33
N THR A 181 -8.14 23.58 1.27
CA THR A 181 -8.37 22.83 0.04
C THR A 181 -9.53 21.85 0.21
N LEU A 182 -10.41 21.78 -0.78
CA LEU A 182 -11.47 20.76 -0.83
C LEU A 182 -10.85 19.42 -1.23
N ILE A 183 -10.98 18.44 -0.35
CA ILE A 183 -10.53 17.07 -0.57
C ILE A 183 -11.74 16.13 -0.61
N ARG A 184 -11.62 15.05 -1.37
CA ARG A 184 -12.62 13.98 -1.44
C ARG A 184 -11.95 12.62 -1.39
N TRP A 185 -12.41 11.77 -0.49
CA TRP A 185 -12.08 10.36 -0.46
C TRP A 185 -13.28 9.57 -0.99
N GLU A 186 -13.03 8.54 -1.78
CA GLU A 186 -14.09 7.72 -2.37
C GLU A 186 -13.67 6.26 -2.50
N LEU A 187 -14.65 5.38 -2.48
CA LEU A 187 -14.51 3.96 -2.71
C LEU A 187 -15.15 3.63 -4.06
N GLN A 188 -14.38 3.00 -4.95
CA GLN A 188 -14.89 2.58 -6.25
C GLN A 188 -14.56 1.13 -6.52
N VAL A 189 -15.54 0.38 -7.03
CA VAL A 189 -15.29 -1.00 -7.48
C VAL A 189 -14.90 -0.95 -8.96
N GLN A 190 -13.65 -1.30 -9.28
CA GLN A 190 -13.11 -1.34 -10.64
C GLN A 190 -12.54 -2.72 -10.92
N ALA A 191 -13.03 -3.38 -11.97
CA ALA A 191 -12.58 -4.73 -12.36
C ALA A 191 -12.65 -5.79 -11.23
N GLY A 192 -13.60 -5.66 -10.30
CA GLY A 192 -13.74 -6.56 -9.15
C GLY A 192 -12.78 -6.27 -7.98
N GLU A 193 -12.04 -5.17 -8.05
CA GLU A 193 -11.20 -4.65 -6.97
C GLU A 193 -11.87 -3.41 -6.35
N LEU A 194 -11.79 -3.28 -5.03
CA LEU A 194 -12.15 -2.06 -4.33
C LEU A 194 -10.96 -1.10 -4.38
N VAL A 195 -11.17 0.12 -4.86
CA VAL A 195 -10.15 1.15 -4.99
C VAL A 195 -10.52 2.31 -4.06
N LEU A 196 -9.63 2.65 -3.14
CA LEU A 196 -9.69 3.93 -2.40
C LEU A 196 -9.08 5.01 -3.28
N GLY A 197 -9.91 5.93 -3.74
CA GLY A 197 -9.51 7.11 -4.49
C GLY A 197 -9.39 8.33 -3.58
N TYR A 198 -8.42 9.18 -3.91
CA TYR A 198 -8.33 10.53 -3.37
C TYR A 198 -8.42 11.54 -4.51
N THR A 199 -9.21 12.58 -4.28
CA THR A 199 -9.40 13.69 -5.22
C THR A 199 -9.14 15.00 -4.51
N GLU A 200 -8.41 15.88 -5.17
CA GLU A 200 -8.07 17.21 -4.70
C GLU A 200 -8.16 18.19 -5.86
N GLY A 201 -9.10 19.14 -5.78
CA GLY A 201 -9.44 19.99 -6.91
C GLY A 201 -9.88 19.16 -8.13
N GLN A 202 -9.07 19.21 -9.20
CA GLN A 202 -9.30 18.44 -10.44
C GLN A 202 -8.44 17.17 -10.53
N THR A 203 -7.49 17.00 -9.61
CA THR A 203 -6.54 15.88 -9.65
C THR A 203 -7.09 14.72 -8.85
N ARG A 204 -7.06 13.54 -9.46
CA ARG A 204 -7.60 12.31 -8.89
C ARG A 204 -6.58 11.19 -9.03
N PHE A 205 -6.30 10.47 -7.94
CA PHE A 205 -5.39 9.33 -7.99
C PHE A 205 -5.83 8.19 -7.06
N PRO A 206 -5.55 6.93 -7.44
CA PRO A 206 -5.82 5.78 -6.59
C PRO A 206 -4.77 5.71 -5.46
N VAL A 207 -5.23 5.56 -4.23
CA VAL A 207 -4.39 5.45 -3.04
C VAL A 207 -4.11 4.00 -2.69
N GLN A 208 -5.14 3.15 -2.67
CA GLN A 208 -5.02 1.73 -2.34
C GLN A 208 -6.01 0.89 -3.15
N ARG A 209 -5.64 -0.35 -3.41
CA ARG A 209 -6.50 -1.35 -4.07
C ARG A 209 -6.59 -2.60 -3.22
N TRP A 210 -7.80 -3.14 -3.07
CA TRP A 210 -8.05 -4.40 -2.40
C TRP A 210 -8.83 -5.33 -3.34
N PRO A 211 -8.24 -6.46 -3.76
CA PRO A 211 -8.91 -7.38 -4.67
C PRO A 211 -10.07 -8.08 -3.95
N ARG A 212 -11.26 -8.11 -4.58
CA ARG A 212 -12.47 -8.79 -4.06
C ARG A 212 -12.90 -8.31 -2.67
N ALA A 213 -12.59 -7.07 -2.31
CA ALA A 213 -12.96 -6.49 -1.04
C ALA A 213 -14.26 -5.68 -1.14
N THR A 214 -14.86 -5.45 0.02
CA THR A 214 -15.96 -4.50 0.20
C THR A 214 -15.54 -3.48 1.24
N GLY A 215 -16.02 -2.25 1.15
CA GLY A 215 -15.69 -1.25 2.16
C GLY A 215 -16.73 -0.15 2.25
N GLN A 216 -16.71 0.54 3.38
CA GLN A 216 -17.60 1.66 3.64
C GLN A 216 -17.00 2.67 4.61
N PHE A 217 -17.41 3.93 4.44
CA PHE A 217 -17.21 4.99 5.43
C PHE A 217 -18.33 5.00 6.45
N GLU A 218 -17.96 5.27 7.71
CA GLU A 218 -18.90 5.49 8.79
C GLU A 218 -18.42 6.63 9.69
N TYR A 219 -19.38 7.32 10.31
CA TYR A 219 -19.18 8.58 11.01
C TYR A 219 -19.67 8.43 12.46
N LEU A 220 -18.85 8.79 13.44
CA LEU A 220 -19.20 8.72 14.85
C LEU A 220 -19.91 10.02 15.26
N ASP A 221 -21.17 9.90 15.67
CA ASP A 221 -21.94 11.04 16.15
C ASP A 221 -21.61 11.42 17.61
N ASP A 222 -22.27 12.45 18.12
CA ASP A 222 -22.08 12.92 19.49
C ASP A 222 -22.54 11.92 20.56
N GLN A 223 -23.45 11.01 20.20
CA GLN A 223 -23.97 9.93 21.06
C GLN A 223 -23.07 8.68 21.05
N GLY A 224 -21.99 8.68 20.25
CA GLY A 224 -21.10 7.54 20.11
C GLY A 224 -21.64 6.45 19.18
N LYS A 225 -22.66 6.75 18.37
CA LYS A 225 -23.22 5.84 17.37
C LYS A 225 -22.56 6.07 16.02
N TRP A 226 -22.24 4.97 15.35
CA TRP A 226 -21.73 5.00 13.98
C TRP A 226 -22.88 5.13 12.98
N LEU A 227 -22.80 6.16 12.14
CA LEU A 227 -23.75 6.49 11.08
C LEU A 227 -23.11 6.23 9.72
N ARG A 228 -23.92 5.99 8.69
CA ARG A 228 -23.45 5.71 7.31
C ARG A 228 -23.44 6.95 6.41
N ASN A 229 -24.05 8.02 6.87
CA ASN A 229 -24.16 9.27 6.16
C ASN A 229 -23.92 10.41 7.16
N TRP A 230 -23.28 11.46 6.67
CA TRP A 230 -23.05 12.69 7.41
C TRP A 230 -23.31 13.90 6.51
N PRO A 231 -24.03 14.92 7.00
CA PRO A 231 -24.71 14.98 8.30
C PRO A 231 -25.89 13.99 8.38
N ALA A 232 -26.30 13.63 9.60
CA ALA A 232 -27.56 12.91 9.80
C ALA A 232 -28.72 13.83 9.39
N GLU A 233 -29.65 13.35 8.55
CA GLU A 233 -30.75 14.16 8.03
C GLU A 233 -31.44 14.97 9.15
N LYS A 234 -31.45 16.32 9.01
CA LYS A 234 -32.23 17.27 9.83
C LYS A 234 -31.80 17.43 11.30
N THR A 235 -30.50 17.37 11.60
CA THR A 235 -30.05 17.66 12.96
C THR A 235 -29.25 18.96 12.98
N ASP A 236 -29.61 19.89 13.88
CA ASP A 236 -28.80 21.06 14.27
C ASP A 236 -27.52 20.63 15.04
N SER A 237 -27.06 19.41 14.82
CA SER A 237 -25.90 18.81 15.48
C SER A 237 -24.60 19.45 14.99
N ASN A 238 -23.56 19.23 15.77
CA ASN A 238 -22.18 19.59 15.45
C ASN A 238 -21.86 19.37 13.95
N PRO A 239 -21.28 20.35 13.24
CA PRO A 239 -21.01 20.24 11.81
C PRO A 239 -20.05 19.10 11.45
N LEU A 240 -19.24 18.61 12.41
CA LEU A 240 -18.26 17.55 12.20
C LEU A 240 -18.53 16.34 13.09
N PRO A 241 -18.30 15.11 12.58
CA PRO A 241 -18.37 13.90 13.39
C PRO A 241 -17.19 13.84 14.37
N LYS A 242 -17.34 13.14 15.50
CA LYS A 242 -16.25 12.93 16.47
C LYS A 242 -15.10 12.10 15.89
N ALA A 243 -15.43 11.14 15.03
CA ALA A 243 -14.49 10.29 14.36
C ALA A 243 -15.05 9.81 13.01
N ILE A 244 -14.15 9.49 12.09
CA ILE A 244 -14.47 8.88 10.81
C ILE A 244 -13.78 7.53 10.78
N ARG A 245 -14.47 6.48 10.34
CA ARG A 245 -13.84 5.19 10.08
C ARG A 245 -14.03 4.73 8.66
N LEU A 246 -12.99 4.10 8.11
CA LEU A 246 -13.02 3.34 6.87
C LEU A 246 -12.90 1.86 7.23
N LEU A 247 -13.97 1.10 6.97
CA LEU A 247 -14.00 -0.34 7.11
C LEU A 247 -13.77 -0.99 5.75
N VAL A 248 -12.82 -1.90 5.66
CA VAL A 248 -12.55 -2.69 4.44
C VAL A 248 -12.48 -4.16 4.80
N ASN A 249 -13.34 -4.98 4.20
CA ASN A 249 -13.37 -6.42 4.37
C ASN A 249 -12.87 -7.10 3.10
N SER A 250 -11.76 -7.83 3.19
CA SER A 250 -11.10 -8.55 2.09
C SER A 250 -10.95 -10.02 2.43
N GLY A 251 -11.96 -10.83 2.10
CA GLY A 251 -11.97 -12.25 2.42
C GLY A 251 -12.04 -12.52 3.93
N ARG A 252 -10.91 -12.90 4.54
CA ARG A 252 -10.79 -13.14 5.99
C ARG A 252 -10.19 -11.96 6.75
N ASP A 253 -9.61 -11.01 6.04
CA ASP A 253 -8.94 -9.86 6.63
C ASP A 253 -9.90 -8.67 6.69
N SER A 254 -9.91 -7.97 7.83
CA SER A 254 -10.68 -6.75 8.02
C SER A 254 -9.74 -5.62 8.41
N PHE A 255 -9.73 -4.55 7.62
CA PHE A 255 -8.99 -3.32 7.90
C PHE A 255 -9.96 -2.28 8.47
N ASN A 256 -9.57 -1.64 9.56
CA ASN A 256 -10.36 -0.62 10.23
C ASN A 256 -9.49 0.61 10.49
N TYR A 257 -9.61 1.61 9.62
CA TYR A 257 -8.88 2.86 9.76
C TYR A 257 -9.78 3.86 10.48
N VAL A 258 -9.41 4.29 11.69
CA VAL A 258 -10.18 5.23 12.49
C VAL A 258 -9.40 6.53 12.64
N VAL A 259 -10.05 7.64 12.33
CA VAL A 259 -9.50 8.99 12.48
C VAL A 259 -10.37 9.76 13.45
N LYS A 260 -9.77 10.20 14.55
CA LYS A 260 -10.40 11.19 15.43
C LYS A 260 -10.36 12.55 14.72
N VAL A 261 -11.51 13.20 14.63
CA VAL A 261 -11.59 14.54 14.04
C VAL A 261 -11.30 15.55 15.16
N GLU A 262 -10.28 16.37 14.97
CA GLU A 262 -9.99 17.48 15.88
C GLU A 262 -10.67 18.73 15.34
N THR A 263 -11.81 19.08 15.92
CA THR A 263 -12.48 20.34 15.60
C THR A 263 -11.63 21.48 16.13
N ARG A 264 -10.88 22.14 15.26
CA ARG A 264 -10.43 23.49 15.57
C ARG A 264 -11.63 24.40 15.54
N GLN A 265 -12.18 24.69 16.71
CA GLN A 265 -13.10 25.81 16.84
C GLN A 265 -12.33 27.04 16.37
N ARG A 266 -12.82 27.69 15.31
CA ARG A 266 -12.35 29.03 14.97
C ARG A 266 -12.56 29.87 16.23
N ALA A 267 -11.60 30.74 16.56
CA ALA A 267 -11.81 31.75 17.60
C ALA A 267 -13.15 32.41 17.30
N GLU A 268 -14.07 32.35 18.27
CA GLU A 268 -15.34 33.03 18.19
C GLU A 268 -15.03 34.48 17.85
N VAL A 269 -15.63 35.00 16.78
CA VAL A 269 -15.39 36.39 16.35
C VAL A 269 -15.83 37.25 17.52
N THR A 270 -14.87 37.78 18.26
CA THR A 270 -15.15 38.60 19.44
C THR A 270 -15.97 39.81 19.01
N SER A 271 -16.84 40.30 19.90
CA SER A 271 -17.72 41.46 19.65
C SER A 271 -16.98 42.66 19.07
N ASP A 272 -15.71 42.81 19.44
CA ASP A 272 -14.82 43.87 18.93
C ASP A 272 -14.47 43.69 17.44
N GLU A 273 -14.29 42.46 16.93
CA GLU A 273 -14.02 42.23 15.50
C GLU A 273 -15.26 42.52 14.63
N LEU A 274 -16.46 42.25 15.16
CA LEU A 274 -17.72 42.64 14.51
C LEU A 274 -17.85 44.16 14.42
N MET A 275 -17.40 44.91 15.44
CA MET A 275 -17.39 46.38 15.42
C MET A 275 -16.48 46.97 14.34
N TYR A 276 -15.46 46.22 13.88
CA TYR A 276 -14.55 46.66 12.81
C TYR A 276 -14.99 46.22 11.40
N GLY A 277 -16.24 45.77 11.22
CA GLY A 277 -16.77 45.40 9.91
C GLY A 277 -16.10 44.17 9.32
N ARG A 278 -15.56 43.28 10.17
CA ARG A 278 -14.99 42.00 9.76
C ARG A 278 -16.09 40.94 9.81
N ASP A 279 -16.80 40.81 8.69
CA ASP A 279 -17.88 39.83 8.50
C ASP A 279 -17.38 38.38 8.32
#